data_AF-A0A2U3Q6H0-F1
#
_entry.id   AF-A0A2U3Q6H0-F1
#
_cell.length_a   1.000
_cell.length_b   1.000
_cell.length_c   1.000
_cell.angle_alpha   90.00
_cell.angle_beta   90.00
_cell.angle_gamma   90.00
#
_symmetry.space_group_name_H-M   'P 1'
#
loop_
_entity.id
_entity.type
_entity.pdbx_description
1 polymer ?
#
loop_
_entity_poly.entity_id
_entity_poly.type
_entity_poly.pdbx_seq_one_letter_code
_entity_poly.pdbx_strand_id
1 'polypeptide(L)' 'MAYDAVTVQMLRDVLDEVLSSPPFTLQQQRSALEVAERILKLASQGERRPDNIKQHLRNEFFTSELTGIEMED' A
#
# COMPACT_ATOMS: atom_id res chain seq x y z
N MET A 1 3.58 21.91 -2.48
CA MET A 1 2.47 21.82 -3.46
C MET A 1 1.28 21.22 -2.74
N ALA A 2 0.10 21.86 -2.80
CA ALA A 2 -1.11 21.27 -2.25
C ALA A 2 -1.69 20.28 -3.27
N TYR A 3 -2.11 19.10 -2.83
CA TYR A 3 -2.85 18.17 -3.68
C TYR A 3 -4.23 18.76 -3.99
N ASP A 4 -4.68 18.61 -5.23
CA ASP A 4 -6.05 18.98 -5.61
C ASP A 4 -7.07 18.04 -4.94
N ALA A 5 -8.33 18.48 -4.85
CA ALA A 5 -9.38 17.75 -4.16
C ALA A 5 -9.64 16.34 -4.73
N VAL A 6 -9.43 16.15 -6.04
CA VAL A 6 -9.61 14.84 -6.69
C VAL A 6 -8.50 13.89 -6.26
N THR A 7 -7.26 14.37 -6.26
CA THR A 7 -6.12 13.59 -5.75
C THR A 7 -6.30 13.25 -4.26
N VAL A 8 -6.75 14.18 -3.42
CA VAL A 8 -7.00 13.90 -2.00
C VAL A 8 -8.08 12.85 -1.80
N GLN A 9 -9.19 12.93 -2.55
CA GLN A 9 -10.26 11.94 -2.44
C GLN A 9 -9.78 10.56 -2.86
N MET A 10 -9.06 10.47 -3.98
CA MET A 10 -8.48 9.22 -4.45
C MET A 10 -7.54 8.57 -3.42
N LEU A 11 -6.70 9.35 -2.76
CA LEU A 11 -5.80 8.83 -1.73
C LEU A 11 -6.56 8.33 -0.49
N ARG A 12 -7.66 8.98 -0.12
CA ARG A 12 -8.54 8.51 0.96
C ARG A 12 -9.21 7.20 0.60
N ASP A 13 -9.76 7.10 -0.61
CA ASP A 13 -10.43 5.87 -1.05
C ASP A 13 -9.46 4.68 -1.07
N VAL A 14 -8.22 4.90 -1.53
CA VAL A 14 -7.17 3.87 -1.49
C VAL A 14 -6.81 3.49 -0.06
N LEU A 15 -6.69 4.46 0.85
CA LEU A 15 -6.38 4.18 2.24
C LEU A 15 -7.52 3.38 2.91
N ASP A 16 -8.77 3.78 2.72
CA ASP A 16 -9.93 3.07 3.28
C ASP A 16 -10.03 1.65 2.74
N GLU A 17 -9.81 1.45 1.43
CA GLU A 17 -9.82 0.11 0.81
C GLU A 17 -8.69 -0.77 1.36
N VAL A 18 -7.49 -0.23 1.55
CA VAL A 18 -6.34 -0.99 2.07
C VAL A 18 -6.54 -1.33 3.55
N LEU A 19 -6.92 -0.35 4.37
CA LEU A 19 -7.09 -0.56 5.82
C LEU A 19 -8.27 -1.49 6.16
N SER A 20 -9.29 -1.55 5.30
CA SER A 20 -10.42 -2.48 5.43
C SER A 20 -10.14 -3.88 4.84
N SER A 21 -9.03 -4.06 4.14
CA SER A 21 -8.72 -5.31 3.46
C SER A 21 -8.24 -6.38 4.46
N PRO A 22 -8.74 -7.63 4.38
CA PRO A 22 -8.29 -8.74 5.23
C PRO A 22 -6.76 -8.93 5.27
N PRO A 23 -6.01 -8.87 4.15
CA PRO A 23 -4.56 -8.97 4.15
C PRO A 23 -3.87 -7.92 5.03
N PHE A 24 -4.42 -6.72 5.14
CA PHE A 24 -3.90 -5.68 6.01
C PHE A 24 -4.30 -5.93 7.46
N THR A 25 -5.58 -6.19 7.74
CA THR A 25 -6.06 -6.44 9.11
C THR A 25 -5.47 -7.69 9.77
N LEU A 26 -5.05 -8.68 8.97
CA LEU A 26 -4.45 -9.93 9.43
C LEU A 26 -2.92 -9.86 9.53
N GLN A 27 -2.29 -8.86 8.89
CA GLN A 27 -0.86 -8.62 9.04
C GLN A 27 -0.57 -7.78 10.29
N GLN A 28 0.09 -8.37 11.29
CA GLN A 28 0.50 -7.66 12.50
C GLN A 28 1.79 -6.83 12.33
N GLN A 29 2.44 -6.86 11.16
CA GLN A 29 3.81 -6.37 11.01
C GLN A 29 3.91 -4.87 10.68
N ARG A 30 2.85 -4.21 10.20
CA ARG A 30 2.92 -2.83 9.70
C ARG A 30 1.76 -1.98 10.19
N SER A 31 2.06 -0.76 10.59
CA SER A 31 1.07 0.20 11.08
C SER A 31 0.31 0.89 9.94
N ALA A 32 -0.91 1.34 10.22
CA ALA A 32 -1.69 2.16 9.29
C ALA A 32 -0.95 3.44 8.86
N LEU A 33 -0.09 3.97 9.75
CA LEU A 33 0.76 5.13 9.47
C LEU A 33 1.78 4.83 8.36
N GLU A 34 2.49 3.71 8.44
CA GLU A 34 3.48 3.32 7.41
C GLU A 34 2.84 3.15 6.03
N VAL A 35 1.62 2.60 5.98
CA VAL A 35 0.86 2.46 4.74
C VAL A 35 0.46 3.83 4.17
N ALA A 36 -0.04 4.74 5.01
CA ALA A 36 -0.41 6.08 4.61
C ALA A 36 0.80 6.88 4.09
N GLU A 37 1.94 6.80 4.78
CA GLU A 37 3.19 7.43 4.33
C GLU A 37 3.65 6.89 2.97
N ARG A 38 3.50 5.58 2.74
CA ARG A 38 3.87 4.98 1.46
C ARG A 38 2.97 5.43 0.32
N ILE A 39 1.66 5.49 0.56
CA ILE A 39 0.68 6.04 -0.39
C ILE A 39 1.07 7.49 -0.78
N LEU A 40 1.38 8.33 0.20
CA LEU A 40 1.79 9.71 -0.03
C LEU A 40 3.11 9.81 -0.81
N LYS A 41 4.06 8.92 -0.53
CA LYS A 41 5.33 8.86 -1.27
C LYS A 41 5.11 8.50 -2.74
N LEU A 42 4.29 7.49 -3.03
CA LEU A 42 3.94 7.13 -4.41
C LEU A 42 3.25 8.29 -5.14
N ALA A 43 2.31 8.95 -4.47
CA ALA A 43 1.63 10.13 -4.99
C ALA A 43 2.61 11.27 -5.31
N SER A 44 3.59 11.51 -4.44
CA SER A 44 4.63 12.53 -4.64
C SER A 44 5.56 12.24 -5.82
N GLN A 45 5.71 10.97 -6.19
CA GLN A 45 6.51 10.52 -7.35
C GLN A 45 5.73 10.62 -8.67
N GLY A 46 4.45 11.02 -8.62
CA GLY A 46 3.59 11.15 -9.79
C GLY A 46 2.68 9.96 -10.04
N GLU A 47 2.69 8.94 -9.18
CA GLU A 47 1.73 7.84 -9.27
C GLU A 47 0.35 8.31 -8.78
N ARG A 48 -0.62 8.32 -9.69
CA ARG A 48 -1.99 8.83 -9.43
C ARG A 48 -3.06 7.81 -9.77
N ARG A 49 -2.68 6.60 -10.19
CA ARG A 49 -3.61 5.52 -10.50
C ARG A 49 -3.82 4.65 -9.26
N PRO A 50 -5.06 4.54 -8.74
CA PRO A 50 -5.36 3.73 -7.56
C PRO A 50 -4.86 2.29 -7.69
N ASP A 51 -5.06 1.66 -8.84
CA ASP A 51 -4.67 0.26 -9.08
C ASP A 51 -3.16 0.06 -8.94
N ASN A 52 -2.37 1.00 -9.46
CA ASN A 52 -0.92 0.96 -9.37
C ASN A 52 -0.46 1.14 -7.92
N ILE A 53 -1.04 2.12 -7.20
CA ILE A 53 -0.75 2.33 -5.77
C ILE A 53 -1.05 1.06 -4.98
N LYS A 54 -2.24 0.46 -5.18
CA LYS A 54 -2.64 -0.79 -4.53
C LYS A 54 -1.70 -1.95 -4.87
N GLN A 55 -1.26 -2.06 -6.12
CA GLN A 55 -0.28 -3.08 -6.52
C GLN A 55 1.08 -2.87 -5.84
N HIS A 56 1.58 -1.64 -5.74
CA HIS A 56 2.80 -1.33 -5.02
C HIS A 56 2.69 -1.69 -3.53
N LEU A 57 1.59 -1.33 -2.88
CA LEU A 57 1.33 -1.69 -1.49
C LEU A 57 1.26 -3.20 -1.31
N ARG A 58 0.65 -3.93 -2.26
CA ARG A 58 0.59 -5.40 -2.22
C ARG A 58 1.97 -6.03 -2.35
N ASN A 59 2.78 -5.56 -3.29
CA ASN A 59 4.12 -6.10 -3.49
C ASN A 59 5.04 -5.81 -2.30
N GLU A 60 4.90 -4.64 -1.68
CA GLU A 60 5.80 -4.17 -0.62
C GLU A 60 5.38 -4.64 0.78
N PHE A 61 4.07 -4.71 1.04
CA PHE A 61 3.54 -5.04 2.38
C PHE A 61 2.89 -6.42 2.41
N PHE A 62 2.12 -6.80 1.40
CA PHE A 62 1.29 -8.01 1.42
C PHE A 62 1.93 -9.23 0.76
N THR A 63 3.15 -9.10 0.24
CA THR A 63 3.90 -10.21 -0.38
C THR A 63 5.08 -10.57 0.51
N SER A 64 4.85 -11.40 1.53
CA SER A 64 5.93 -12.09 2.21
C SER A 64 5.51 -13.52 2.48
N GLU A 65 6.41 -14.48 2.23
CA GLU A 65 6.32 -15.95 2.37
C GLU A 65 6.15 -16.79 1.07
N LEU A 66 6.94 -16.55 0.01
CA LEU A 66 7.23 -17.63 -0.97
C LEU A 66 8.72 -17.74 -1.39
N THR A 67 9.64 -16.97 -0.79
CA THR A 67 11.09 -17.08 -1.07
C THR A 67 11.86 -17.36 0.22
N GLY A 68 11.47 -18.43 0.92
CA GLY A 68 12.17 -18.96 2.10
C GLY A 68 12.26 -20.49 2.11
N ILE A 69 11.98 -21.15 0.99
CA ILE A 69 12.16 -22.59 0.81
C ILE A 69 13.04 -22.80 -0.43
N GLU A 70 14.32 -22.45 -0.34
CA GLU A 70 15.32 -23.11 -1.18
C GLU A 70 15.99 -24.17 -0.30
N MET A 71 16.03 -25.38 -0.85
CA MET A 71 16.21 -26.66 -0.19
C MET A 71 17.60 -26.79 0.45
N GLU A 72 17.65 -27.27 1.69
CA GLU A 72 18.81 -28.01 2.20
C GLU A 72 18.92 -29.30 1.36
N ASP A 73 20.06 -29.48 0.68
CA ASP A 73 20.55 -30.77 0.16
C ASP A 73 21.99 -30.98 0.65
#